data_AF-A0A7Y7M9M7-F1
#
_entry.id   AF-A0A7Y7M9M7-F1
#
_cell.length_a   1.000
_cell.length_b   1.000
_cell.length_c   1.000
_cell.angle_alpha   90.00
_cell.angle_beta   90.00
_cell.angle_gamma   90.00
#
_symmetry.space_group_name_H-M   'P 1'
#
loop_
_entity.id
_entity.type
_entity.pdbx_description
1 polymer ?
#
loop_
_entity_poly.entity_id
_entity_poly.type
_entity_poly.pdbx_seq_one_letter_code
_entity_poly.pdbx_strand_id
1 'polypeptide(L)' 'GLDVYRNEPRPDPRLLGLPNLFMTPHMGSATLETRTDMGMLALDNIDAVLAGRPAVTPVPA' A
#
# COMPACT_ATOMS: atom_id res chain seq x y z
N GLY A 1 10.82 -1.05 14.12
CA GLY A 1 11.26 -1.37 12.75
C GLY A 1 10.60 -0.42 11.78
N LEU A 2 11.15 -0.27 10.59
CA LEU A 2 10.61 0.58 9.52
C LEU A 2 10.20 -0.28 8.33
N ASP A 3 9.01 -0.01 7.79
CA ASP A 3 8.55 -0.61 6.51
C ASP A 3 8.57 0.41 5.37
N VAL A 4 8.59 1.71 5.67
CA VAL A 4 8.54 2.78 4.66
C VAL A 4 9.73 3.74 4.78
N TYR A 5 10.16 4.30 3.64
CA TYR A 5 11.30 5.21 3.54
C TYR A 5 11.05 6.34 2.55
N ARG A 6 11.69 7.49 2.77
CA ARG A 6 11.53 8.68 1.92
C ARG A 6 11.91 8.47 0.45
N ASN A 7 12.96 7.67 0.18
CA ASN A 7 13.57 7.52 -1.15
C ASN A 7 13.52 6.07 -1.63
N GLU A 8 12.38 5.40 -1.48
CA GLU A 8 12.22 4.03 -1.95
C GLU A 8 12.48 3.88 -3.46
N PRO A 9 13.11 2.77 -3.89
CA PRO A 9 13.54 1.60 -3.10
C PRO A 9 14.94 1.74 -2.47
N ARG A 10 15.53 2.95 -2.45
CA ARG A 10 16.90 3.25 -1.99
C ARG A 10 16.87 4.06 -0.68
N PRO A 11 16.65 3.41 0.48
CA PRO A 11 16.64 4.09 1.76
C PRO A 11 17.99 4.76 2.05
N ASP A 12 17.99 5.74 2.96
CA ASP A 12 19.21 6.41 3.37
C ASP A 12 20.22 5.39 3.96
N PRO A 13 21.45 5.28 3.42
CA PRO A 13 22.44 4.31 3.88
C PRO A 13 22.78 4.44 5.37
N ARG A 14 22.58 5.62 5.98
CA ARG A 14 22.79 5.82 7.42
C ARG A 14 21.87 4.95 8.27
N LEU A 15 20.69 4.60 7.76
CA LEU A 15 19.74 3.72 8.45
C LEU A 15 20.27 2.28 8.55
N LEU A 16 20.98 1.80 7.52
CA LEU A 16 21.55 0.45 7.49
C LEU A 16 22.65 0.23 8.55
N GLY A 17 23.26 1.31 9.05
CA GLY A 17 24.31 1.26 10.07
C GLY A 17 23.79 1.29 11.52
N LEU A 18 22.47 1.45 11.74
CA LEU A 18 21.91 1.55 13.09
C LEU A 18 21.73 0.17 13.72
N PRO A 19 22.40 -0.14 14.85
CA PRO A 19 22.38 -1.49 15.45
C PRO A 19 21.02 -1.86 16.07
N ASN A 20 20.14 -0.86 16.26
CA ASN A 20 18.84 -0.98 16.89
C ASN A 20 17.68 -0.87 15.88
N LEU A 21 17.96 -0.97 14.58
CA LEU A 21 16.96 -0.78 13.54
C LEU A 21 16.75 -2.07 12.72
N PHE A 22 15.51 -2.55 12.70
CA PHE A 22 15.02 -3.57 11.78
C PHE A 22 14.23 -2.93 10.64
N MET A 23 14.40 -3.42 9.41
CA MET A 23 13.90 -2.81 8.18
C MET A 23 13.23 -3.85 7.28
N THR A 24 12.09 -3.50 6.69
CA THR A 24 11.36 -4.29 5.67
C THR A 24 11.09 -3.45 4.41
N PRO A 25 10.99 -4.05 3.22
CA PRO A 25 10.88 -3.32 1.95
C PRO A 25 9.43 -2.99 1.56
N HIS A 26 8.75 -2.12 2.31
CA HIS A 26 7.37 -1.64 2.03
C HIS A 26 6.39 -2.78 1.72
N MET A 27 6.38 -3.77 2.60
CA MET A 27 5.65 -5.01 2.41
C MET A 27 4.50 -5.21 3.39
N GLY A 28 4.09 -4.16 4.13
CA GLY A 28 3.00 -4.24 5.10
C GLY A 28 1.69 -4.78 4.54
N SER A 29 1.39 -4.53 3.26
CA SER A 29 0.20 -5.07 2.57
C SER A 29 0.47 -6.33 1.74
N ALA A 30 1.67 -6.90 1.76
CA ALA A 30 2.10 -7.96 0.84
C ALA A 30 1.65 -9.37 1.26
N THR A 31 0.39 -9.53 1.68
CA THR A 31 -0.24 -10.85 1.86
C THR A 31 -1.15 -11.17 0.67
N LEU A 32 -1.40 -12.44 0.42
CA LEU A 32 -2.29 -12.86 -0.67
C LEU A 32 -3.70 -12.31 -0.47
N GLU A 33 -4.20 -12.39 0.76
CA GLU A 33 -5.52 -11.94 1.17
C GLU A 33 -5.67 -10.43 0.96
N THR A 34 -4.76 -9.63 1.54
CA THR A 34 -4.82 -8.16 1.45
C THR A 34 -4.74 -7.69 0.01
N ARG A 35 -3.83 -8.26 -0.79
CA ARG A 35 -3.66 -7.85 -2.20
C ARG A 35 -4.85 -8.29 -3.07
N THR A 36 -5.44 -9.44 -2.78
CA THR A 36 -6.66 -9.89 -3.46
C THR A 36 -7.82 -8.96 -3.13
N ASP A 37 -8.07 -8.67 -1.86
CA ASP A 37 -9.18 -7.83 -1.43
C ASP A 37 -9.05 -6.39 -1.94
N MET A 38 -7.85 -5.82 -1.93
CA MET A 38 -7.58 -4.50 -2.52
C MET A 38 -7.90 -4.48 -4.03
N GLY A 39 -7.51 -5.54 -4.75
CA GLY A 39 -7.79 -5.68 -6.18
C GLY A 39 -9.29 -5.81 -6.47
N MET A 40 -9.99 -6.66 -5.70
CA MET A 40 -11.44 -6.83 -5.83
C MET A 40 -12.19 -5.54 -5.52
N LEU A 41 -11.84 -4.84 -4.44
CA LEU A 41 -12.44 -3.54 -4.11
C LEU A 41 -12.23 -2.50 -5.22
N ALA A 42 -11.07 -2.49 -5.88
CA ALA A 42 -10.83 -1.61 -7.01
C ALA A 42 -11.75 -1.94 -8.21
N LEU A 43 -11.96 -3.23 -8.50
CA LEU A 43 -12.89 -3.68 -9.54
C LEU A 43 -14.34 -3.33 -9.20
N ASP A 44 -14.76 -3.48 -7.95
CA ASP A 44 -16.11 -3.11 -7.50
C ASP A 44 -16.39 -1.61 -7.68
N ASN A 45 -15.39 -0.77 -7.39
CA ASN A 45 -15.47 0.67 -7.66
C ASN A 45 -15.62 0.98 -9.16
N ILE A 46 -14.87 0.29 -10.02
CA ILE A 46 -14.96 0.45 -11.48
C ILE A 46 -16.37 0.05 -11.98
N ASP A 47 -16.86 -1.12 -11.57
CA ASP A 47 -18.21 -1.58 -11.96
C ASP A 47 -19.30 -0.60 -11.53
N ALA A 48 -19.25 -0.14 -10.26
CA ALA A 48 -20.23 0.80 -9.74
C ALA A 48 -20.29 2.10 -10.55
N VAL A 49 -19.14 2.71 -10.82
CA VAL A 49 -19.06 3.96 -11.58
C VAL A 49 -19.53 3.78 -13.02
N LEU A 50 -19.11 2.72 -13.70
CA LEU A 50 -19.52 2.44 -15.09
C LEU A 50 -21.03 2.16 -15.20
N ALA A 51 -21.64 1.64 -14.13
CA ALA A 51 -23.08 1.43 -14.03
C ALA A 51 -23.86 2.69 -13.58
N GLY A 52 -23.21 3.85 -13.46
CA GLY A 52 -23.84 5.10 -13.05
C GLY A 52 -24.16 5.19 -11.54
N ARG A 53 -23.59 4.31 -10.72
CA ARG A 53 -23.68 4.35 -9.25
C ARG A 53 -22.46 5.07 -8.66
N PRO A 54 -22.55 5.54 -7.40
CA PRO A 54 -21.37 6.03 -6.69
C PRO A 54 -20.30 4.95 -6.52
N ALA A 55 -19.03 5.36 -6.49
CA ALA A 55 -17.92 4.51 -6.08
C ALA A 55 -18.16 3.93 -4.67
N VAL A 56 -17.75 2.68 -4.43
CA VAL A 56 -17.88 2.00 -3.13
C VAL A 56 -17.03 2.71 -2.06
N THR A 57 -15.84 3.18 -2.42
CA THR A 57 -14.92 3.91 -1.55
C THR A 57 -14.50 5.22 -2.19
N PRO A 58 -15.37 6.25 -2.20
CA PRO A 58 -15.03 7.56 -2.76
C PRO A 58 -13.97 8.25 -1.91
N VAL A 59 -13.02 8.92 -2.54
CA VAL A 59 -12.01 9.72 -1.85
C VAL A 59 -12.67 11.04 -1.40
N PRO A 60 -12.61 11.41 -0.11
CA PRO A 60 -13.09 12.70 0.36
C PRO A 60 -12.37 13.84 -0.36
N ALA A 61 -13.10 14.93 -0.61
CA ALA A 61 -12.54 16.16 -1.16
C ALA A 61 -11.64 16.90 -0.16
#